data_AF-A0A821N9K4-F1
#
_entry.id   AF-A0A821N9K4-F1
#
_cell.length_a   1.000
_cell.length_b   1.000
_cell.length_c   1.000
_cell.angle_alpha   90.00
_cell.angle_beta   90.00
_cell.angle_gamma   90.00
#
_symmetry.space_group_name_H-M   'P 1'
#
loop_
_entity.id
_entity.type
_entity.pdbx_description
1 polymer ?
#
loop_
_entity_poly.entity_id
_entity_poly.type
_entity_poly.pdbx_seq_one_letter_code
_entity_poly.pdbx_strand_id
1 'polypeptide(L)'
;MYRLVANPISMKRKFPLRSPLSTNIHPNARWRQNGITVAGGNRQGNGINQLSEPLGLYVDDDQSVYVADRLNHRIVECKWGATSGQVVAGGNGQGS
;
A
#
# COMPACT_ATOMS: atom_id res chain seq x y z
N MET A 1 4.57 9.50 58.76
CA MET A 1 3.49 9.92 57.85
C MET A 1 4.08 10.85 56.80
N TYR A 2 4.25 10.36 55.57
CA TYR A 2 4.30 11.19 54.36
C TYR A 2 3.65 10.34 53.25
N ARG A 3 2.56 10.85 52.69
CA ARG A 3 1.74 10.19 51.66
C ARG A 3 2.13 10.80 50.32
N LEU A 4 2.75 10.01 49.45
CA LEU A 4 2.92 10.37 48.04
C LEU A 4 1.76 9.77 47.24
N VAL A 5 1.06 10.62 46.50
CA VAL A 5 0.05 10.23 45.51
C VAL A 5 0.51 10.80 44.17
N ALA A 6 0.75 9.94 43.18
CA ALA A 6 0.68 10.29 41.75
C ALA A 6 0.53 9.04 40.85
N ASN A 7 -0.65 8.98 40.22
CA ASN A 7 -1.13 8.35 38.98
C ASN A 7 -0.35 7.23 38.24
N PRO A 8 -1.02 6.11 37.87
CA PRO A 8 -0.41 5.00 37.14
C PRO A 8 -0.77 5.00 35.65
N ILE A 9 0.20 5.13 34.74
CA ILE A 9 0.03 4.67 33.34
C ILE A 9 1.38 4.19 32.80
N SER A 10 1.56 2.87 32.61
CA SER A 10 2.11 2.34 31.35
C SER A 10 2.00 0.82 31.20
N MET A 11 1.23 0.43 30.17
CA MET A 11 1.36 -0.72 29.27
C MET A 11 1.70 -2.11 29.83
N LYS A 12 0.70 -2.99 29.89
CA LYS A 12 0.90 -4.42 29.63
C LYS A 12 0.19 -4.80 28.33
N ARG A 13 0.97 -5.10 27.29
CA ARG A 13 0.49 -5.75 26.06
C ARG A 13 -0.13 -7.09 26.46
N LYS A 14 -1.44 -7.22 26.31
CA LYS A 14 -2.15 -8.49 26.44
C LYS A 14 -2.73 -8.80 25.06
N PHE A 15 -2.03 -9.64 24.29
CA PHE A 15 -2.62 -10.28 23.11
C PHE A 15 -3.49 -11.44 23.61
N PRO A 16 -4.83 -11.43 23.48
CA PRO A 16 -5.64 -12.59 23.80
C PRO A 16 -5.72 -13.56 22.62
N LEU A 17 -5.78 -14.83 22.99
CA LEU A 17 -5.73 -16.05 22.18
C LEU A 17 -6.87 -16.13 21.12
N ARG A 18 -6.56 -16.70 19.95
CA ARG A 18 -7.53 -16.98 18.87
C ARG A 18 -8.61 -17.99 19.31
N SER A 19 -9.87 -17.74 18.98
CA SER A 19 -10.95 -18.74 18.91
C SER A 19 -12.03 -18.29 17.90
N PRO A 20 -12.94 -19.17 17.42
CA PRO A 20 -12.99 -19.73 16.07
C PRO A 20 -13.96 -18.99 15.11
N LEU A 21 -13.63 -19.03 13.82
CA LEU A 21 -14.46 -18.64 12.65
C LEU A 21 -15.25 -17.32 12.80
N SER A 22 -14.55 -16.18 12.78
CA SER A 22 -15.20 -14.91 12.45
C SER A 22 -15.47 -14.86 10.96
N THR A 23 -16.74 -14.73 10.56
CA THR A 23 -17.10 -14.25 9.23
C THR A 23 -16.52 -12.83 9.11
N ASN A 24 -15.32 -12.73 8.52
CA ASN A 24 -14.50 -11.53 8.47
C ASN A 24 -15.08 -10.45 7.55
N ILE A 25 -16.19 -9.85 7.96
CA ILE A 25 -16.53 -8.48 7.60
C ILE A 25 -17.07 -7.82 8.85
N HIS A 26 -16.18 -7.13 9.58
CA HIS A 26 -16.63 -6.18 10.59
C HIS A 26 -17.33 -5.04 9.83
N PRO A 27 -18.63 -4.77 10.05
CA PRO A 27 -19.37 -3.72 9.35
C PRO A 27 -18.81 -2.31 9.57
N ASN A 28 -17.81 -2.20 10.45
CA ASN A 28 -17.15 -0.97 10.86
C ASN A 28 -15.64 -1.00 10.56
N ALA A 29 -15.18 -1.88 9.65
CA ALA A 29 -13.78 -1.92 9.27
C ALA A 29 -13.36 -0.56 8.70
N ARG A 30 -12.51 0.14 9.45
CA ARG A 30 -11.89 1.41 9.05
C ARG A 30 -10.41 1.19 8.86
N TRP A 31 -9.84 1.78 7.81
CA TRP A 31 -8.40 1.87 7.66
C TRP A 31 -7.81 2.58 8.89
N ARG A 32 -6.73 2.02 9.44
CA ARG A 32 -6.08 2.60 10.63
C ARG A 32 -5.35 3.92 10.34
N GLN A 33 -5.11 4.22 9.07
CA GLN A 33 -4.36 5.37 8.58
C GLN A 33 -4.93 5.84 7.25
N ASN A 34 -4.64 7.10 6.87
CA ASN A 34 -4.95 7.62 5.55
C ASN A 34 -4.10 6.91 4.48
N GLY A 35 -4.71 6.60 3.34
CA GLY A 35 -3.97 6.10 2.17
C GLY A 35 -3.19 7.22 1.47
N ILE A 36 -2.09 6.84 0.83
CA ILE A 36 -1.35 7.69 -0.10
C ILE A 36 -1.44 7.08 -1.51
N THR A 37 -1.43 7.92 -2.54
CA THR A 37 -1.30 7.46 -3.92
C THR A 37 0.15 7.14 -4.21
N VAL A 38 0.44 5.88 -4.54
CA VAL A 38 1.80 5.41 -4.86
C VAL A 38 2.04 5.21 -6.36
N ALA A 39 0.98 5.12 -7.15
CA ALA A 39 1.04 5.00 -8.60
C ALA A 39 -0.14 5.74 -9.25
N GLY A 40 0.11 6.44 -10.37
CA GLY A 40 -0.89 7.20 -11.11
C GLY A 40 -1.29 8.53 -10.45
N GLY A 41 -2.57 8.89 -10.55
CA GLY A 41 -3.13 10.13 -9.97
C GLY A 41 -3.02 11.39 -10.85
N ASN A 42 -2.28 11.33 -11.96
CA ASN A 42 -2.00 12.49 -12.83
C ASN A 42 -2.68 12.41 -14.20
N ARG A 43 -3.94 11.96 -14.23
CA ARG A 43 -4.70 11.63 -15.46
C ARG A 43 -4.04 10.48 -16.25
N GLN A 44 -4.77 10.00 -17.26
CA GLN A 44 -4.23 9.02 -18.20
C GLN A 44 -3.10 9.63 -19.03
N GLY A 45 -2.01 8.88 -19.24
CA GLY A 45 -0.87 9.33 -20.03
C GLY A 45 0.32 8.37 -19.96
N ASN A 46 1.44 8.76 -20.58
CA ASN A 46 2.66 7.94 -20.71
C ASN A 46 3.83 8.44 -19.85
N GLY A 47 3.69 9.57 -19.13
CA GLY A 47 4.67 10.03 -18.16
C GLY A 47 4.91 8.98 -17.05
N ILE A 48 6.06 9.02 -16.39
CA ILE A 48 6.43 8.01 -15.38
C ILE A 48 5.47 7.95 -14.17
N ASN A 49 4.79 9.05 -13.89
CA ASN A 49 3.76 9.17 -12.84
C ASN A 49 2.32 9.17 -13.41
N GLN A 50 2.16 8.74 -14.65
CA GLN A 50 0.88 8.54 -15.33
C GLN A 50 0.74 7.06 -15.72
N LEU A 51 -0.50 6.59 -15.83
CA LEU A 51 -0.82 5.23 -16.24
C LEU A 51 -1.84 5.30 -17.39
N SER A 52 -1.89 4.26 -18.21
CA SER A 52 -2.81 4.12 -19.34
C SER A 52 -3.42 2.72 -19.37
N GLU A 53 -4.67 2.65 -18.90
CA GLU A 53 -5.45 1.40 -18.72
C GLU A 53 -4.68 0.27 -18.01
N PRO A 54 -4.20 0.49 -16.77
CA PRO A 54 -3.49 -0.55 -16.03
C PRO A 54 -4.42 -1.74 -15.74
N LEU A 55 -3.91 -2.97 -15.85
CA LEU A 55 -4.71 -4.20 -15.66
C LEU A 55 -4.34 -5.02 -14.43
N GLY A 56 -3.14 -4.83 -13.90
CA GLY A 56 -2.63 -5.66 -12.82
C GLY A 56 -1.73 -4.89 -11.89
N LEU A 57 -1.73 -5.31 -10.62
CA LEU A 57 -0.80 -4.84 -9.61
C LEU A 57 -0.26 -6.00 -8.79
N TYR A 58 1.01 -5.89 -8.38
CA TYR A 58 1.66 -6.79 -7.45
C TYR A 58 2.39 -5.97 -6.38
N VAL A 59 2.47 -6.49 -5.16
CA VAL A 59 3.22 -5.87 -4.06
C VAL A 59 4.20 -6.90 -3.53
N ASP A 60 5.49 -6.55 -3.49
CA ASP A 60 6.53 -7.43 -2.95
C ASP A 60 6.72 -7.25 -1.44
N ASP A 61 7.63 -8.06 -0.86
CA ASP A 61 7.94 -8.04 0.57
C ASP A 61 8.59 -6.72 1.04
N ASP A 62 9.21 -5.98 0.11
CA ASP A 62 9.78 -4.64 0.33
C ASP A 62 8.75 -3.52 0.18
N GLN A 63 7.46 -3.87 0.03
CA GLN A 63 6.33 -2.94 -0.17
C GLN A 63 6.41 -2.12 -1.46
N SER A 64 7.17 -2.59 -2.46
CA SER A 64 7.18 -2.00 -3.79
C SER A 64 5.96 -2.45 -4.57
N VAL A 65 5.29 -1.49 -5.22
CA VAL A 65 4.11 -1.74 -6.06
C VAL A 65 4.53 -1.83 -7.51
N TYR A 66 4.22 -2.93 -8.16
CA TYR A 66 4.42 -3.13 -9.59
C TYR A 66 3.09 -2.97 -10.30
N VAL A 67 3.06 -2.17 -11.36
CA VAL A 67 1.84 -1.91 -12.13
C VAL A 67 2.05 -2.35 -13.57
N ALA A 68 1.14 -3.19 -14.08
CA ALA A 68 1.04 -3.54 -15.48
C ALA A 68 0.30 -2.43 -16.24
N ASP A 69 1.06 -1.48 -16.79
CA ASP A 69 0.60 -0.28 -17.47
C ASP A 69 0.35 -0.57 -18.97
N ARG A 70 -0.81 -1.21 -19.24
CA ARG A 70 -1.09 -1.97 -20.46
C ARG A 70 -0.90 -1.17 -21.75
N LEU A 71 -1.51 0.00 -21.87
CA LEU A 71 -1.45 0.79 -23.10
C LEU A 71 -0.13 1.55 -23.26
N ASN A 72 0.68 1.62 -22.21
CA ASN A 72 2.06 2.09 -22.30
C ASN A 72 3.05 0.94 -22.48
N HIS A 73 2.56 -0.31 -22.56
CA HIS A 73 3.34 -1.51 -22.82
C HIS A 73 4.55 -1.68 -21.88
N ARG A 74 4.35 -1.39 -20.59
CA ARG A 74 5.43 -1.38 -19.60
C ARG A 74 4.99 -1.91 -18.24
N ILE A 75 5.96 -2.33 -17.45
CA ILE A 75 5.82 -2.58 -16.02
C ILE A 75 6.54 -1.47 -15.28
N VAL A 76 5.81 -0.79 -14.38
CA VAL A 76 6.35 0.27 -13.54
C VAL A 76 6.48 -0.22 -12.11
N GLU A 77 7.66 -0.11 -11.52
CA GLU A 77 7.90 -0.30 -10.09
C GLU A 77 7.77 1.05 -9.36
N CYS A 78 6.97 1.08 -8.32
CA CYS A 78 6.71 2.20 -7.44
C CYS A 78 7.07 1.80 -6.01
N LYS A 79 8.28 2.15 -5.56
CA LYS A 79 8.74 1.82 -4.22
C LYS A 79 7.96 2.59 -3.15
N TRP A 80 7.79 1.97 -1.98
CA TRP A 80 7.19 2.64 -0.83
C TRP A 80 7.96 3.93 -0.49
N GLY A 81 7.23 5.04 -0.37
CA GLY A 81 7.80 6.36 -0.06
C GLY A 81 8.52 7.06 -1.21
N ALA A 82 8.61 6.45 -2.41
CA ALA A 82 9.17 7.11 -3.58
C ALA A 82 8.20 8.16 -4.14
N THR A 83 8.76 9.22 -4.73
CA THR A 83 8.00 10.29 -5.40
C THR A 83 7.82 10.05 -6.91
N SER A 84 8.46 9.01 -7.44
CA SER A 84 8.36 8.60 -8.85
C SER A 84 8.52 7.10 -9.00
N GLY A 85 7.81 6.52 -9.98
CA GLY A 85 8.04 5.15 -10.42
C GLY A 85 9.30 5.01 -11.28
N GLN A 86 9.65 3.77 -11.64
CA GLN A 86 10.69 3.40 -12.61
C GLN A 86 10.17 2.30 -13.53
N VAL A 87 10.55 2.33 -14.81
CA VAL A 87 10.21 1.24 -15.75
C VAL A 87 11.17 0.09 -15.54
N VAL A 88 10.64 -1.08 -15.17
CA VAL A 88 11.45 -2.28 -14.89
C VAL A 88 11.32 -3.36 -15.96
N ALA A 89 10.32 -3.25 -16.84
CA ALA A 89 10.18 -4.08 -18.04
C ALA A 89 9.33 -3.39 -19.11
N GLY A 90 9.55 -3.73 -20.39
CA GLY A 90 8.79 -3.19 -21.52
C GLY A 90 9.19 -1.78 -21.93
N GLY A 91 8.25 -1.03 -22.50
CA GLY A 91 8.44 0.35 -22.98
C GLY A 91 8.74 0.48 -24.49
N ASN A 92 8.79 -0.63 -25.22
CA ASN A 92 9.11 -0.67 -26.65
C ASN A 92 7.91 -1.05 -27.54
N GLY A 93 6.68 -0.78 -27.07
CA GLY A 93 5.45 -1.20 -27.74
C GLY A 93 4.95 -2.58 -27.30
N GLN A 94 3.83 -3.01 -27.88
CA GLN A 94 3.23 -4.32 -27.57
C GLN A 94 4.15 -5.48 -27.97
N GLY A 95 4.19 -6.53 -27.14
CA GLY A 95 4.82 -7.81 -27.50
C GLY A 95 3.97 -8.58 -28.52
N SER A 96 4.61 -9.50 -29.26
CA SER A 96 3.99 -10.40 -30.26
C SER A 96 3.65 -11.76 -29.70
#